data_AF-A0A1M5X844-F1
#
_entry.id   AF-A0A1M5X844-F1
#
_cell.length_a   1.000
_cell.length_b   1.000
_cell.length_c   1.000
_cell.angle_alpha   90.00
_cell.angle_beta   90.00
_cell.angle_gamma   90.00
#
_symmetry.space_group_name_H-M   'P 1'
#
loop_
_entity.id
_entity.type
_entity.pdbx_description
1 polymer ?
#
loop_
_entity_poly.entity_id
_entity_poly.type
_entity_poly.pdbx_seq_one_letter_code
_entity_poly.pdbx_strand_id
1 'polypeptide(L)'
;MKFINQRPYADPAVAARKLLEIANATDAVQDGRIHIEKINGHFLFKEGGTPEEYSAGLACAVANGWLSLHESGTYVKFTPAGAEMFA
;
A
#
# COMPACT_ATOMS: atom_id res chain seq x y z
N MET A 1 -31.07 11.93 8.17
CA MET A 1 -30.09 10.93 7.70
C MET A 1 -28.77 11.61 7.45
N LYS A 2 -27.71 11.22 8.16
CA LYS A 2 -26.34 11.64 7.85
C LYS A 2 -25.87 10.69 6.74
N PHE A 3 -25.64 11.17 5.53
CA PHE A 3 -24.95 10.38 4.51
C PHE A 3 -23.53 10.12 5.03
N ILE A 4 -23.30 8.94 5.59
CA ILE A 4 -21.93 8.47 5.83
C ILE A 4 -21.41 8.13 4.44
N ASN A 5 -20.56 8.99 3.87
CA ASN A 5 -19.74 8.57 2.74
C ASN A 5 -19.00 7.32 3.20
N GLN A 6 -19.29 6.18 2.58
CA GLN A 6 -18.53 4.96 2.83
C GLN A 6 -17.09 5.29 2.50
N ARG A 7 -16.21 5.24 3.51
CA ARG A 7 -14.80 5.50 3.26
C ARG A 7 -14.26 4.36 2.38
N PRO A 8 -13.60 4.67 1.26
CA PRO A 8 -13.24 3.68 0.25
C PRO A 8 -12.27 2.61 0.75
N TYR A 9 -11.50 2.91 1.82
CA TYR A 9 -10.43 2.05 2.32
C TYR A 9 -10.57 1.69 3.80
N ALA A 10 -11.79 1.76 4.35
CA ALA A 10 -12.03 1.37 5.75
C ALA A 10 -11.75 -0.13 6.02
N ASP A 11 -11.88 -0.97 4.99
CA ASP A 11 -11.45 -2.37 5.04
C ASP A 11 -9.93 -2.47 4.76
N PRO A 12 -9.10 -2.97 5.70
CA PRO A 12 -7.67 -3.11 5.51
C PRO A 12 -7.28 -3.93 4.28
N ALA A 13 -8.09 -4.93 3.89
CA ALA A 13 -7.81 -5.73 2.70
C ALA A 13 -8.07 -4.96 1.39
N VAL A 14 -9.01 -4.01 1.40
CA VAL A 14 -9.24 -3.11 0.27
C VAL A 14 -8.12 -2.07 0.20
N ALA A 15 -7.73 -1.50 1.34
CA ALA A 15 -6.58 -0.60 1.43
C ALA A 15 -5.29 -1.29 0.95
N ALA A 16 -5.02 -2.51 1.41
CA ALA A 16 -3.84 -3.29 1.02
C ALA A 16 -3.75 -3.51 -0.49
N ARG A 17 -4.87 -3.91 -1.13
CA ARG A 17 -4.91 -4.09 -2.60
C ARG A 17 -4.57 -2.80 -3.34
N LYS A 18 -5.10 -1.67 -2.89
CA LYS A 18 -4.76 -0.37 -3.49
C LYS A 18 -3.27 -0.03 -3.31
N LEU A 19 -2.68 -0.32 -2.14
CA LEU A 19 -1.24 -0.13 -1.94
C LEU A 19 -0.41 -1.03 -2.85
N LEU A 20 -0.85 -2.27 -3.12
CA LEU A 20 -0.18 -3.16 -4.07
C LEU A 20 -0.27 -2.64 -5.51
N GLU A 21 -1.43 -2.11 -5.93
CA GLU A 21 -1.58 -1.48 -7.25
C GLU A 21 -0.59 -0.32 -7.42
N ILE A 22 -0.51 0.56 -6.42
CA ILE A 22 0.41 1.70 -6.42
C ILE A 22 1.87 1.21 -6.42
N ALA A 23 2.20 0.21 -5.60
CA ALA A 23 3.55 -0.34 -5.52
C ALA A 23 3.98 -0.99 -6.84
N ASN A 24 3.11 -1.78 -7.47
CA ASN A 24 3.36 -2.43 -8.76
C ASN A 24 3.56 -1.40 -9.89
N ALA A 25 2.87 -0.27 -9.83
CA ALA A 25 3.03 0.83 -10.78
C ALA A 25 4.19 1.79 -10.46
N THR A 26 4.89 1.61 -9.33
CA THR A 26 5.97 2.49 -8.91
C THR A 26 7.33 1.90 -9.24
N ASP A 27 8.14 2.63 -9.99
CA ASP A 27 9.50 2.21 -10.31
C ASP A 27 10.34 2.00 -9.03
N ALA A 28 10.89 0.79 -8.92
CA ALA A 28 11.89 0.47 -7.92
C ALA A 28 13.23 1.15 -8.25
N VAL A 29 13.96 1.51 -7.19
CA VAL A 29 15.35 1.93 -7.27
C VAL A 29 16.26 0.70 -7.12
N GLN A 30 17.50 0.89 -6.67
CA GLN A 30 18.46 -0.19 -6.41
C GLN A 30 17.88 -1.34 -5.58
N ASP A 31 18.21 -2.58 -5.97
CA ASP A 31 17.87 -3.81 -5.23
C ASP A 31 16.34 -4.01 -5.05
N GLY A 32 15.54 -3.53 -6.01
CA GLY A 32 14.08 -3.71 -6.00
C GLY A 32 13.35 -2.93 -4.91
N ARG A 33 14.01 -1.92 -4.32
CA ARG A 33 13.45 -1.09 -3.25
C ARG A 33 12.55 0.00 -3.82
N ILE A 34 11.45 0.27 -3.17
CA ILE A 34 10.52 1.35 -3.50
C ILE A 34 10.53 2.33 -2.33
N HIS A 35 10.71 3.63 -2.59
CA HIS A 35 10.55 4.66 -1.58
C HIS A 35 9.11 4.66 -1.07
N ILE A 36 8.91 4.41 0.22
CA ILE A 36 7.57 4.22 0.79
C ILE A 36 6.70 5.49 0.66
N GLU A 37 7.33 6.67 0.62
CA GLU A 37 6.66 7.96 0.43
C GLU A 37 5.96 8.08 -0.92
N LYS A 38 6.45 7.38 -1.96
CA LYS A 38 5.78 7.36 -3.26
C LYS A 38 4.45 6.60 -3.18
N ILE A 39 4.39 5.57 -2.34
CA ILE A 39 3.17 4.80 -2.10
C ILE A 39 2.23 5.59 -1.18
N ASN A 40 2.73 6.08 -0.04
CA ASN A 40 1.92 6.82 0.91
C ASN A 40 1.32 8.10 0.29
N GLY A 41 2.11 8.82 -0.50
CA GLY A 41 1.70 10.11 -1.04
C GLY A 41 0.63 9.91 -2.11
N HIS A 42 0.78 8.88 -2.94
CA HIS A 42 -0.24 8.51 -3.91
C HIS A 42 -1.54 8.10 -3.20
N PHE A 43 -1.46 7.21 -2.21
CA PHE A 43 -2.64 6.72 -1.48
C PHE A 43 -3.41 7.85 -0.77
N LEU A 44 -2.70 8.75 -0.09
CA LEU A 44 -3.33 9.83 0.66
C LEU A 44 -3.87 10.96 -0.23
N PHE A 45 -3.07 11.40 -1.22
CA PHE A 45 -3.36 12.64 -1.94
C PHE A 45 -4.01 12.44 -3.32
N LYS A 46 -3.97 11.23 -3.89
CA LYS A 46 -4.61 10.93 -5.18
C LYS A 46 -5.77 9.95 -5.04
N GLU A 47 -5.62 8.91 -4.22
CA GLU A 47 -6.69 7.93 -3.99
C GLU A 47 -7.67 8.38 -2.89
N GLY A 48 -7.32 9.38 -2.08
CA GLY A 48 -8.19 9.94 -1.04
C GLY A 48 -8.30 9.08 0.22
N GLY A 49 -7.35 8.17 0.45
CA GLY A 49 -7.29 7.40 1.70
C GLY A 49 -6.78 8.23 2.89
N THR A 50 -6.98 7.74 4.10
CA THR A 50 -6.48 8.39 5.33
C THR A 50 -5.21 7.74 5.87
N PRO A 51 -4.45 8.42 6.76
CA PRO A 51 -3.27 7.83 7.39
C PRO A 51 -3.56 6.53 8.15
N GLU A 52 -4.73 6.43 8.79
CA GLU A 52 -5.16 5.23 9.51
C GLU A 52 -5.43 4.06 8.54
N GLU A 53 -6.09 4.35 7.41
CA GLU A 53 -6.37 3.36 6.37
C GLU A 53 -5.08 2.90 5.68
N TYR A 54 -4.16 3.82 5.42
CA TYR A 54 -2.82 3.50 4.91
C TYR A 54 -2.08 2.55 5.87
N SER A 55 -2.07 2.87 7.17
CA SER A 55 -1.38 2.08 8.17
C SER A 55 -1.98 0.67 8.30
N ALA A 56 -3.32 0.57 8.30
CA ALA A 56 -4.02 -0.70 8.34
C ALA A 56 -3.80 -1.53 7.07
N GLY A 57 -3.85 -0.91 5.90
CA GLY A 57 -3.56 -1.54 4.62
C GLY A 57 -2.12 -2.03 4.50
N LEU A 58 -1.15 -1.23 4.95
CA LEU A 58 0.26 -1.60 4.93
C LEU A 58 0.52 -2.78 5.87
N ALA A 59 -0.03 -2.75 7.09
CA ALA A 59 0.07 -3.86 8.03
C ALA A 59 -0.54 -5.15 7.45
N CYS A 60 -1.70 -5.05 6.79
CA CYS A 60 -2.33 -6.17 6.10
C CYS A 60 -1.46 -6.72 4.96
N ALA A 61 -0.89 -5.86 4.11
CA ALA A 61 -0.03 -6.28 3.01
C ALA A 61 1.26 -6.95 3.48
N VAL A 62 1.87 -6.46 4.58
CA VAL A 62 3.05 -7.08 5.20
C VAL A 62 2.71 -8.41 5.85
N ALA A 63 1.59 -8.50 6.57
CA ALA A 63 1.14 -9.74 7.20
C ALA A 63 0.86 -10.87 6.20
N ASN A 64 0.37 -10.52 5.00
CA ASN A 64 0.18 -11.48 3.90
C ASN A 64 1.47 -11.73 3.09
N GLY A 65 2.58 -11.09 3.45
CA GLY A 65 3.86 -11.23 2.76
C GLY A 65 3.91 -10.58 1.37
N TRP A 66 2.92 -9.78 0.99
CA TRP A 66 2.88 -9.12 -0.33
C TRP A 66 3.86 -7.96 -0.44
N LEU A 67 4.02 -7.20 0.64
CA LEU A 67 5.06 -6.18 0.79
C LEU A 67 6.02 -6.55 1.91
N SER A 68 7.28 -6.21 1.74
CA SER A 68 8.28 -6.30 2.82
C SER A 68 8.74 -4.89 3.20
N LEU A 69 8.57 -4.51 4.47
CA LEU A 69 9.03 -3.23 4.99
C LEU A 69 10.52 -3.33 5.35
N HIS A 70 11.33 -2.41 4.84
CA HIS A 70 12.73 -2.31 5.22
C HIS A 70 12.86 -1.76 6.65
N GLU A 71 13.87 -2.22 7.40
CA GLU A 71 14.10 -1.84 8.81
C GLU A 71 14.23 -0.33 9.03
N SER A 72 14.70 0.41 8.02
CA SER A 72 14.84 1.87 8.08
C SER A 72 13.50 2.61 8.03
N GLY A 73 12.41 1.93 7.67
CA GLY A 73 11.10 2.52 7.40
C GLY A 73 11.02 3.36 6.11
N THR A 74 12.13 3.56 5.40
CA THR A 74 12.21 4.38 4.18
C THR A 74 11.73 3.65 2.94
N TYR A 75 11.89 2.33 2.92
CA TYR A 75 11.69 1.50 1.75
C TYR A 75 10.71 0.37 2.02
N VAL A 76 10.00 -0.02 0.97
CA VAL A 76 9.35 -1.33 0.88
C VAL A 76 9.91 -2.09 -0.32
N LYS A 77 9.82 -3.41 -0.32
CA LYS A 77 10.01 -4.25 -1.51
C LYS A 77 8.69 -4.90 -1.89
N PHE A 78 8.41 -4.91 -3.19
CA PHE A 78 7.33 -5.70 -3.76
C PHE A 78 7.80 -7.15 -3.90
N THR A 79 7.10 -8.09 -3.27
CA THR A 79 7.53 -9.50 -3.20
C THR A 79 6.98 -10.30 -4.36
N PRO A 80 7.52 -11.51 -4.63
CA PRO A 80 6.89 -12.43 -5.58
C PRO A 80 5.42 -12.73 -5.26
N ALA A 81 5.06 -12.94 -3.99
CA ALA A 81 3.67 -13.17 -3.58
C ALA A 81 2.76 -11.95 -3.84
N GLY A 82 3.31 -10.74 -3.74
CA GLY A 82 2.60 -9.52 -4.15
C GLY A 82 2.41 -9.43 -5.66
N ALA A 83 3.39 -9.86 -6.45
CA ALA A 83 3.31 -9.87 -7.90
C ALA A 83 2.29 -10.89 -8.44
N GLU A 84 2.15 -12.05 -7.78
CA GLU A 84 1.14 -13.07 -8.13
C GLU A 84 -0.31 -12.55 -8.05
N MET A 85 -0.55 -11.46 -7.30
CA MET A 85 -1.87 -10.82 -7.25
C MET A 85 -2.28 -10.14 -8.57
N PHE A 86 -1.35 -9.97 -9.52
CA PHE A 86 -1.54 -9.30 -10.81
C PHE A 86 -1.21 -10.17 -12.03
N ALA A 87 -0.93 -11.46 -11.81
CA ALA A 87 -0.58 -12.43 -12.84
C ALA A 87 -1.81 -13.09 -13.50
#